data_AF-A0A2W4JWW0-F1
#
_entry.id   AF-A0A2W4JWW0-F1
#
_cell.length_a   1.000
_cell.length_b   1.000
_cell.length_c   1.000
_cell.angle_alpha   90.00
_cell.angle_beta   90.00
_cell.angle_gamma   90.00
#
_symmetry.space_group_name_H-M   'P 1'
#
loop_
_entity.id
_entity.type
_entity.pdbx_description
1 polymer ?
#
loop_
_entity_poly.entity_id
_entity_poly.type
_entity_poly.pdbx_seq_one_letter_code
_entity_poly.pdbx_strand_id
1 'polypeptide(L)'
;MSIRLYTPATGLPDLEVKIAYGIARIGLEAFGEKKGEIFSIEDLGGHYEIEFFVDEGEFDTLEKTINLVLKKVFSSFHVQRMTPGVTSKSQNNVTVYAGEEYSLNIYQRAFHRWANKSGENICKHAGSPIGNIIALSSATSYHNSRDFIDLQSYKTSKASYLQRSTDRKKICKTCGMLSLLGIWFATFVMNFGENKEVMIIPVPEGKIMSSDLRRIFSIQHLVRRDRISGKAPERVLPLLFFSRLPSSANVLEKFNLLITVLERAGGQGYRVDGFYTVPTSNYIEFINSSPFNIAIVDTMIRRMSAENVTLTSLLHLNSAVHYKNKKSASLFARQYVLETSSEGKVNLLYPETAKYFLRRVFMVKEEILNSTAVKSFAKTLGYFVWNKNYQNYSFADGIRNARTEKEMSEILQRLMREAKLRYDQESKEEQKGEGMQAERPHIPSAKDLEELNRLMKDSFEEVKAALYLLAFSYESHKKIYVGEDTNA
;
A
#
# COMPACT_ATOMS: atom_id res chain seq x y z
N MET A 1 -3.51 -23.44 32.83
CA MET A 1 -4.01 -22.05 32.92
C MET A 1 -3.11 -21.19 32.06
N SER A 2 -3.61 -20.12 31.43
CA SER A 2 -2.84 -19.23 30.54
C SER A 2 -2.55 -17.89 31.23
N ILE A 3 -1.42 -17.26 30.90
CA ILE A 3 -1.12 -15.90 31.36
C ILE A 3 -1.78 -14.90 30.42
N ARG A 4 -2.59 -13.96 30.95
CA ARG A 4 -3.24 -12.91 30.16
C ARG A 4 -2.74 -11.53 30.55
N LEU A 5 -2.34 -10.75 29.55
CA LEU A 5 -1.92 -9.36 29.70
C LEU A 5 -2.75 -8.46 28.79
N TYR A 6 -2.99 -7.23 29.21
CA TYR A 6 -3.83 -6.26 28.50
C TYR A 6 -3.05 -4.98 28.28
N THR A 7 -3.12 -4.40 27.08
CA THR A 7 -2.59 -3.07 26.86
C THR A 7 -3.44 -2.01 27.59
N PRO A 8 -2.87 -0.85 27.94
CA PRO A 8 -3.43 0.04 28.96
C PRO A 8 -4.65 0.86 28.52
N ALA A 9 -5.15 0.69 27.29
CA ALA A 9 -6.32 1.40 26.77
C ALA A 9 -6.23 2.94 26.81
N THR A 10 -5.01 3.49 26.85
CA THR A 10 -4.49 4.20 25.67
C THR A 10 -5.39 5.13 24.88
N GLY A 11 -6.29 4.48 24.12
CA GLY A 11 -7.00 4.88 22.88
C GLY A 11 -6.23 5.75 21.91
N LEU A 12 -4.90 5.69 21.99
CA LEU A 12 -3.99 5.95 20.90
C LEU A 12 -3.78 4.60 20.22
N PRO A 13 -4.53 4.27 19.16
CA PRO A 13 -4.51 2.93 18.56
C PRO A 13 -3.11 2.52 18.10
N ASP A 14 -2.31 3.51 17.68
CA ASP A 14 -0.94 3.32 17.26
C ASP A 14 0.01 2.98 18.41
N LEU A 15 -0.24 3.52 19.60
CA LEU A 15 0.54 3.21 20.80
C LEU A 15 0.16 1.81 21.34
N GLU A 16 -1.13 1.51 21.39
CA GLU A 16 -1.64 0.24 21.92
C GLU A 16 -1.08 -0.96 21.15
N VAL A 17 -1.12 -0.92 19.82
CA VAL A 17 -0.60 -2.01 18.98
C VAL A 17 0.91 -2.19 19.16
N LYS A 18 1.68 -1.10 19.30
CA LYS A 18 3.12 -1.15 19.55
C LYS A 18 3.42 -1.77 20.92
N ILE A 19 2.65 -1.42 21.96
CA ILE A 19 2.80 -2.03 23.28
C ILE A 19 2.49 -3.53 23.22
N ALA A 20 1.41 -3.92 22.54
CA ALA A 20 1.04 -5.33 22.36
C ALA A 20 2.18 -6.12 21.70
N TYR A 21 2.75 -5.59 20.62
CA TYR A 21 3.90 -6.20 19.95
C TYR A 21 5.17 -6.23 20.80
N GLY A 22 5.39 -5.22 21.65
CA GLY A 22 6.47 -5.23 22.63
C GLY A 22 6.30 -6.34 23.66
N ILE A 23 5.11 -6.51 24.22
CA ILE A 23 4.79 -7.58 25.19
C ILE A 23 4.97 -8.96 24.54
N ALA A 24 4.41 -9.14 23.34
CA ALA A 24 4.56 -10.37 22.57
C ALA A 24 6.02 -10.70 22.24
N ARG A 25 6.84 -9.69 21.93
CA ARG A 25 8.29 -9.85 21.72
C ARG A 25 9.00 -10.40 22.95
N ILE A 26 8.62 -9.97 24.15
CA ILE A 26 9.16 -10.51 25.41
C ILE A 26 8.79 -12.00 25.55
N GLY A 27 7.54 -12.37 25.27
CA GLY A 27 7.15 -13.77 25.36
C GLY A 27 7.85 -14.68 24.34
N LEU A 28 8.16 -14.17 23.14
CA LEU A 28 8.99 -14.91 22.18
C LEU A 28 10.40 -15.19 22.71
N GLU A 29 11.02 -14.23 23.41
CA GLU A 29 12.33 -14.47 24.05
C GLU A 29 12.22 -15.43 25.24
N ALA A 30 11.16 -15.31 26.04
CA ALA A 30 10.99 -16.09 27.24
C ALA A 30 10.79 -17.59 26.94
N PHE A 31 10.00 -17.90 25.91
CA PHE A 31 9.52 -19.25 25.65
C PHE A 31 10.05 -19.88 24.35
N GLY A 32 10.80 -19.12 23.55
CA GLY A 32 11.58 -19.62 22.41
C GLY A 32 10.74 -20.19 21.27
N GLU A 33 11.27 -21.11 20.47
CA GLU A 33 10.54 -21.73 19.34
C GLU A 33 10.02 -23.15 19.64
N LYS A 34 10.35 -23.69 20.81
CA LYS A 34 10.20 -25.12 21.12
C LYS A 34 8.75 -25.57 21.37
N LYS A 35 7.80 -24.64 21.44
CA LYS A 35 6.38 -24.89 21.69
C LYS A 35 5.55 -24.14 20.64
N GLY A 36 5.19 -24.82 19.54
CA GLY A 36 4.30 -24.35 18.47
C GLY A 36 3.83 -22.89 18.54
N GLU A 37 2.55 -22.69 18.84
CA GLU A 37 2.02 -21.36 19.15
C GLU A 37 2.23 -21.02 20.63
N ILE A 38 2.69 -19.80 20.91
CA ILE A 38 3.07 -19.36 22.27
C ILE A 38 2.10 -18.35 22.84
N PHE A 39 1.54 -17.52 21.99
CA PHE A 39 0.55 -16.54 22.38
C PHE A 39 -0.40 -16.24 21.22
N SER A 40 -1.49 -15.58 21.58
CA SER A 40 -2.34 -14.86 20.65
C SER A 40 -2.51 -13.40 21.07
N ILE A 41 -2.70 -12.52 20.09
CA ILE A 41 -3.09 -11.12 20.31
C ILE A 41 -4.49 -10.93 19.73
N GLU A 42 -5.39 -10.34 20.51
CA GLU A 42 -6.78 -10.09 20.14
C GLU A 42 -7.13 -8.63 20.38
N ASP A 43 -7.76 -7.97 19.40
CA ASP A 43 -8.26 -6.60 19.54
C ASP A 43 -9.57 -6.59 20.32
N LEU A 44 -9.59 -5.81 21.40
CA LEU A 44 -10.73 -5.59 22.29
C LEU A 44 -11.34 -4.20 22.10
N GLY A 45 -11.35 -3.70 20.86
CA GLY A 45 -11.96 -2.42 20.50
C GLY A 45 -11.05 -1.23 20.80
N GLY A 46 -9.80 -1.30 20.33
CA GLY A 46 -8.81 -0.21 20.45
C GLY A 46 -7.79 -0.39 21.58
N HIS A 47 -7.75 -1.57 22.19
CA HIS A 47 -6.70 -2.07 23.07
C HIS A 47 -6.63 -3.60 22.89
N TYR A 48 -5.56 -4.24 23.36
CA TYR A 48 -5.28 -5.64 23.02
C TYR A 48 -5.17 -6.52 24.25
N GLU A 49 -5.69 -7.73 24.14
CA GLU A 49 -5.35 -8.86 25.01
C GLU A 49 -4.20 -9.66 24.39
N ILE A 50 -3.24 -10.05 25.21
CA ILE A 50 -2.15 -10.97 24.87
C ILE A 50 -2.28 -12.17 25.80
N GLU A 51 -2.70 -13.30 25.25
CA GLU A 51 -2.83 -14.57 25.98
C GLU A 51 -1.62 -15.45 25.66
N PHE A 52 -0.80 -15.76 26.66
CA PHE A 52 0.31 -16.72 26.55
C PHE A 52 -0.16 -18.13 26.94
N PHE A 53 0.10 -19.11 26.07
CA PHE A 53 -0.26 -20.52 26.24
C PHE A 53 0.78 -21.26 27.09
N VAL A 54 1.07 -20.72 28.27
CA VAL A 54 2.01 -21.25 29.26
C VAL A 54 1.36 -21.22 30.63
N ASP A 55 1.85 -22.07 31.54
CA ASP A 55 1.35 -22.13 32.91
C ASP A 55 1.57 -20.80 33.65
N GLU A 56 0.63 -20.41 34.52
CA GLU A 56 0.72 -19.15 35.28
C GLU A 56 1.99 -19.05 36.14
N GLY A 57 2.54 -20.19 36.59
CA GLY A 57 3.81 -20.24 37.32
C GLY A 57 5.02 -19.78 36.50
N GLU A 58 4.89 -19.64 35.19
CA GLU A 58 5.95 -19.13 34.29
C GLU A 58 5.96 -17.59 34.20
N PHE A 59 5.12 -16.89 34.96
CA PHE A 59 5.10 -15.42 34.96
C PHE A 59 6.45 -14.81 35.38
N ASP A 60 7.15 -15.45 36.33
CA ASP A 60 8.50 -15.04 36.74
C ASP A 60 9.51 -15.09 35.58
N THR A 61 9.32 -16.02 34.64
CA THR A 61 10.14 -16.13 33.43
C THR A 61 9.92 -14.90 32.54
N LEU A 62 8.69 -14.41 32.40
CA LEU A 62 8.38 -13.17 31.68
C LEU A 62 9.00 -11.94 32.37
N GLU A 63 8.88 -11.83 33.69
CA GLU A 63 9.45 -10.72 34.49
C GLU A 63 10.98 -10.64 34.38
N LYS A 64 11.67 -11.78 34.44
CA LYS A 64 13.13 -11.83 34.21
C LYS A 64 13.48 -11.45 32.77
N THR A 65 12.69 -11.93 31.80
CA THR A 65 12.96 -11.70 30.38
C THR A 65 12.78 -10.24 29.99
N ILE A 66 11.73 -9.54 30.46
CA ILE A 66 11.56 -8.12 30.16
C ILE A 66 12.78 -7.31 30.63
N ASN A 67 13.27 -7.56 31.84
CA ASN A 67 14.44 -6.86 32.35
C ASN A 67 15.70 -7.14 31.53
N LEU A 68 15.93 -8.41 31.18
CA LEU A 68 17.06 -8.80 30.33
C LEU A 68 17.01 -8.11 28.96
N VAL A 69 15.86 -8.21 28.27
CA VAL A 69 15.68 -7.67 26.92
C VAL A 69 15.79 -6.15 26.93
N LEU A 70 15.11 -5.47 27.85
CA LEU A 70 15.14 -4.01 27.90
C LEU A 70 16.54 -3.47 28.20
N LYS A 71 17.26 -4.09 29.16
CA LYS A 71 18.66 -3.72 29.45
C LYS A 71 19.57 -3.99 28.25
N LYS A 72 19.38 -5.10 27.54
CA LYS A 72 20.21 -5.44 26.36
C LYS A 72 19.94 -4.51 25.18
N VAL A 73 18.69 -4.18 24.90
CA VAL A 73 18.29 -3.42 23.70
C VAL A 73 18.46 -1.91 23.91
N PHE A 74 18.11 -1.39 25.09
CA PHE A 74 18.00 0.05 25.34
C PHE A 74 19.09 0.64 26.25
N SER A 75 20.14 -0.13 26.58
CA SER A 75 21.33 0.40 27.28
C SER A 75 22.19 1.31 26.40
N SER A 76 22.18 1.10 25.09
CA SER A 76 22.82 2.00 24.12
C SER A 76 21.81 3.00 23.55
N PHE A 77 22.29 4.13 23.03
CA PHE A 77 21.47 5.13 22.32
C PHE A 77 21.12 4.74 20.87
N HIS A 78 21.60 3.59 20.38
CA HIS A 78 21.46 3.24 18.96
C HIS A 78 20.00 3.13 18.54
N VAL A 79 19.22 2.35 19.29
CA VAL A 79 17.81 2.06 19.01
C VAL A 79 16.99 3.36 19.00
N GLN A 80 17.20 4.20 20.00
CA GLN A 80 16.54 5.50 20.17
C GLN A 80 16.92 6.44 19.02
N ARG A 81 18.21 6.59 18.70
CA ARG A 81 18.69 7.49 17.63
C ARG A 81 18.26 7.08 16.24
N MET A 82 18.07 5.78 16.03
CA MET A 82 17.73 5.21 14.73
C MET A 82 16.21 5.07 14.53
N THR A 83 15.39 5.42 15.53
CA THR A 83 13.92 5.41 15.45
C THR A 83 13.40 6.76 14.98
N PRO A 84 12.67 6.83 13.84
CA PRO A 84 12.00 8.05 13.41
C PRO A 84 11.05 8.58 14.49
N GLY A 85 11.02 9.90 14.71
CA GLY A 85 10.19 10.51 15.75
C GLY A 85 10.80 10.54 17.16
N VAL A 86 12.00 9.98 17.36
CA VAL A 86 12.79 10.14 18.60
C VAL A 86 13.88 11.20 18.37
N THR A 87 13.82 12.31 19.12
CA THR A 87 14.80 13.40 19.05
C THR A 87 15.93 13.21 20.05
N SER A 88 17.09 13.86 19.83
CA SER A 88 18.22 13.82 20.77
C SER A 88 17.82 14.23 22.20
N LYS A 89 16.91 15.19 22.35
CA LYS A 89 16.41 15.63 23.67
C LYS A 89 15.59 14.56 24.38
N SER A 90 14.90 13.71 23.63
CA SER A 90 14.05 12.65 24.18
C SER A 90 14.77 11.32 24.40
N GLN A 91 15.97 11.12 23.84
CA GLN A 91 16.69 9.85 23.90
C GLN A 91 16.94 9.39 25.34
N ASN A 92 17.35 10.30 26.23
CA ASN A 92 17.63 9.97 27.64
C ASN A 92 16.38 9.45 28.38
N ASN A 93 15.19 9.94 28.01
CA ASN A 93 13.94 9.49 28.64
C ASN A 93 13.62 8.03 28.31
N VAL A 94 14.24 7.49 27.25
CA VAL A 94 14.02 6.14 26.73
C VAL A 94 15.29 5.29 26.73
N THR A 95 16.28 5.65 27.56
CA THR A 95 17.47 4.86 27.84
C THR A 95 17.29 4.08 29.13
N VAL A 96 17.70 2.81 29.16
CA VAL A 96 17.67 1.98 30.36
C VAL A 96 18.98 2.13 31.12
N TYR A 97 18.91 2.55 32.38
CA TYR A 97 20.08 2.74 33.25
C TYR A 97 20.29 1.55 34.18
N ALA A 98 21.52 1.41 34.69
CA ALA A 98 21.85 0.40 35.70
C ALA A 98 20.99 0.62 36.95
N GLY A 99 20.39 -0.46 37.47
CA GLY A 99 19.50 -0.43 38.63
C GLY A 99 18.03 -0.16 38.32
N GLU A 100 17.66 0.16 37.08
CA GLU A 100 16.25 0.22 36.69
C GLU A 100 15.66 -1.19 36.52
N GLU A 101 14.45 -1.37 37.02
CA GLU A 101 13.66 -2.58 36.87
C GLU A 101 12.29 -2.27 36.26
N TYR A 102 11.81 -3.21 35.46
CA TYR A 102 10.58 -3.11 34.70
C TYR A 102 9.72 -4.34 34.98
N SER A 103 8.41 -4.15 35.06
CA SER A 103 7.48 -5.23 35.36
C SER A 103 6.31 -5.28 34.38
N LEU A 104 5.90 -6.50 34.04
CA LEU A 104 4.71 -6.80 33.25
C LEU A 104 3.47 -6.97 34.12
N ASN A 105 3.62 -7.06 35.44
CA ASN A 105 2.51 -7.18 36.39
C ASN A 105 1.45 -6.06 36.22
N ILE A 106 1.89 -4.86 35.82
CA ILE A 106 1.00 -3.73 35.53
C ILE A 106 0.00 -4.00 34.40
N TYR A 107 0.23 -4.99 33.55
CA TYR A 107 -0.64 -5.37 32.43
C TYR A 107 -1.57 -6.56 32.76
N GLN A 108 -1.53 -7.15 33.96
CA GLN A 108 -2.41 -8.29 34.31
C GLN A 108 -3.89 -7.91 34.41
N ARG A 109 -4.21 -6.61 34.43
CA ARG A 109 -5.59 -6.11 34.55
C ARG A 109 -5.87 -5.13 33.43
N ALA A 110 -7.03 -5.30 32.79
CA ALA A 110 -7.56 -4.31 31.86
C ALA A 110 -8.07 -3.08 32.64
N PHE A 111 -7.71 -1.88 32.17
CA PHE A 111 -8.24 -0.62 32.70
C PHE A 111 -9.36 -0.11 31.78
N HIS A 112 -10.62 -0.27 32.20
CA HIS A 112 -11.76 0.20 31.42
C HIS A 112 -12.29 1.54 31.95
N ARG A 113 -12.31 2.57 31.08
CA ARG A 113 -13.07 3.84 31.23
C ARG A 113 -12.79 4.65 32.50
N TRP A 114 -11.62 5.30 32.58
CA TRP A 114 -11.27 6.16 33.72
C TRP A 114 -11.06 7.63 33.29
N ALA A 115 -11.48 8.56 34.14
CA ALA A 115 -11.24 9.99 33.92
C ALA A 115 -9.74 10.31 34.01
N ASN A 116 -9.27 11.22 33.15
CA ASN A 116 -7.89 11.68 33.20
C ASN A 116 -7.71 12.80 34.21
N LYS A 117 -6.84 12.61 35.21
CA LYS A 117 -6.39 13.71 36.06
C LYS A 117 -5.19 14.42 35.43
N SER A 118 -5.06 15.70 35.70
CA SER A 118 -3.89 16.49 35.30
C SER A 118 -2.62 15.91 35.93
N GLY A 119 -1.55 15.76 35.14
CA GLY A 119 -0.26 15.23 35.58
C GLY A 119 -0.13 13.70 35.64
N GLU A 120 -1.22 12.94 35.51
CA GLU A 120 -1.15 11.48 35.44
C GLU A 120 -0.67 10.98 34.08
N ASN A 121 0.00 9.82 34.08
CA ASN A 121 0.26 9.09 32.85
C ASN A 121 -1.07 8.67 32.20
N ILE A 122 -1.20 8.83 30.88
CA ILE A 122 -2.38 8.40 30.13
C ILE A 122 -2.57 6.88 30.19
N CYS A 123 -1.48 6.11 30.33
CA CYS A 123 -1.51 4.67 30.55
C CYS A 123 -1.85 4.26 31.99
N LYS A 124 -1.99 5.22 32.92
CA LYS A 124 -2.32 5.03 34.36
C LYS A 124 -1.36 4.18 35.18
N HIS A 125 -0.36 3.57 34.57
CA HIS A 125 0.70 2.88 35.27
C HIS A 125 1.57 3.86 36.07
N ALA A 126 1.93 3.43 37.28
CA ALA A 126 2.96 4.06 38.07
C ALA A 126 4.32 4.01 37.36
N GLY A 127 5.20 4.95 37.71
CA GLY A 127 6.57 5.01 37.21
C GLY A 127 6.91 6.31 36.49
N SER A 128 8.19 6.46 36.16
CA SER A 128 8.75 7.67 35.58
C SER A 128 8.00 8.05 34.28
N PRO A 129 7.42 9.24 34.21
CA PRO A 129 6.64 9.66 33.06
C PRO A 129 7.57 10.06 31.92
N ILE A 130 7.34 9.51 30.73
CA ILE A 130 7.99 9.92 29.49
C ILE A 130 6.99 10.66 28.61
N GLY A 131 7.39 11.81 28.08
CA GLY A 131 6.54 12.67 27.26
C GLY A 131 7.19 13.06 25.94
N ASN A 132 6.36 13.53 25.02
CA ASN A 132 6.77 14.24 23.82
C ASN A 132 7.68 13.46 22.84
N ILE A 133 7.42 12.16 22.65
CA ILE A 133 8.10 11.34 21.63
C ILE A 133 7.09 10.98 20.54
N ILE A 134 7.33 11.48 19.32
CA ILE A 134 6.40 11.29 18.19
C ILE A 134 6.34 9.82 17.77
N ALA A 135 7.46 9.11 17.85
CA ALA A 135 7.53 7.69 17.53
C ALA A 135 6.50 6.85 18.30
N LEU A 136 6.27 7.17 19.58
CA LEU A 136 5.42 6.41 20.48
C LEU A 136 3.94 6.55 20.11
N SER A 137 3.51 7.79 19.87
CA SER A 137 2.18 8.06 19.32
C SER A 137 2.21 9.18 18.29
N SER A 138 1.84 8.85 17.07
CA SER A 138 1.69 9.80 15.95
C SER A 138 0.29 10.40 15.91
N ALA A 139 -0.70 9.71 16.48
CA ALA A 139 -2.08 10.16 16.54
C ALA A 139 -2.18 11.55 17.19
N THR A 140 -3.03 12.40 16.61
CA THR A 140 -3.24 13.80 17.01
C THR A 140 -4.45 13.99 17.93
N SER A 141 -5.23 12.93 18.14
CA SER A 141 -6.39 12.90 19.04
C SER A 141 -6.46 11.57 19.77
N TYR A 142 -6.98 11.58 21.00
CA TYR A 142 -7.23 10.38 21.80
C TYR A 142 -8.72 10.09 21.81
N HIS A 143 -9.13 8.88 21.43
CA HIS A 143 -10.48 8.38 21.66
C HIS A 143 -10.56 7.69 23.03
N ASN A 144 -10.79 8.46 24.09
CA ASN A 144 -11.41 7.89 25.28
C ASN A 144 -12.91 8.15 25.21
N SER A 145 -13.74 7.19 25.64
CA SER A 145 -15.21 7.23 25.54
C SER A 145 -15.91 8.44 26.21
N ARG A 146 -15.17 9.44 26.72
CA ARG A 146 -15.72 10.61 27.39
C ARG A 146 -15.05 11.97 27.16
N ASP A 147 -13.87 12.05 26.52
CA ASP A 147 -13.15 13.34 26.41
C ASP A 147 -13.36 14.06 25.07
N PHE A 148 -14.08 13.45 24.11
CA PHE A 148 -14.03 13.87 22.70
C PHE A 148 -12.57 14.02 22.20
N ILE A 149 -12.41 14.41 20.94
CA ILE A 149 -11.11 14.61 20.31
C ILE A 149 -10.32 15.71 21.06
N ASP A 150 -9.19 15.36 21.69
CA ASP A 150 -8.25 16.29 22.36
C ASP A 150 -7.50 17.17 21.33
N LEU A 151 -8.21 18.16 20.76
CA LEU A 151 -7.67 19.18 19.86
C LEU A 151 -7.65 20.55 20.56
N GLN A 152 -6.50 21.23 20.51
CA GLN A 152 -6.40 22.64 20.92
C GLN A 152 -6.79 23.55 19.76
N SER A 153 -7.72 24.46 19.99
CA SER A 153 -8.05 25.52 19.03
C SER A 153 -6.99 26.62 19.09
N TYR A 154 -6.18 26.73 18.05
CA TYR A 154 -5.27 27.85 17.85
C TYR A 154 -5.97 28.95 17.06
N LYS A 155 -6.05 30.15 17.63
CA LYS A 155 -6.49 31.36 16.93
C LYS A 155 -5.27 32.14 16.44
N THR A 156 -5.18 32.31 15.13
CA THR A 156 -4.34 33.33 14.51
C THR A 156 -5.18 34.53 14.12
N SER A 157 -4.56 35.66 13.76
CA SER A 157 -5.26 36.86 13.30
C SER A 157 -6.11 36.66 12.03
N LYS A 158 -5.95 35.53 11.33
CA LYS A 158 -6.65 35.22 10.06
C LYS A 158 -7.50 33.95 10.08
N ALA A 159 -7.26 33.01 11.00
CA ALA A 159 -8.03 31.77 11.09
C ALA A 159 -7.91 31.10 12.48
N SER A 160 -8.98 30.42 12.89
CA SER A 160 -8.92 29.37 13.93
C SER A 160 -8.68 28.03 13.27
N TYR A 161 -7.64 27.31 13.69
CA TYR A 161 -7.43 25.92 13.29
C TYR A 161 -7.21 25.05 14.51
N LEU A 162 -7.67 23.80 14.44
CA LEU A 162 -7.47 22.82 15.48
C LEU A 162 -6.08 22.19 15.28
N GLN A 163 -5.23 22.25 16.31
CA GLN A 163 -3.90 21.67 16.31
C GLN A 163 -3.72 20.79 17.55
N ARG A 164 -2.70 19.92 17.49
CA ARG A 164 -2.24 19.09 18.59
C ARG A 164 -2.04 19.94 19.86
N SER A 165 -2.42 19.42 21.03
CA SER A 165 -1.94 19.99 22.29
C SER A 165 -0.40 19.97 22.34
N THR A 166 0.22 21.14 22.56
CA THR A 166 1.68 21.25 22.73
C THR A 166 2.18 20.46 23.94
N ASP A 167 1.29 20.19 24.90
CA ASP A 167 1.56 19.35 26.07
C ASP A 167 0.86 17.99 25.91
N ARG A 168 1.54 17.03 25.28
CA ARG A 168 1.04 15.66 25.16
C ARG A 168 1.08 14.98 26.52
N LYS A 169 -0.02 14.30 26.87
CA LYS A 169 -0.06 13.42 28.04
C LYS A 169 1.07 12.39 27.97
N LYS A 170 1.72 12.16 29.12
CA LYS A 170 2.88 11.30 29.29
C LYS A 170 2.44 9.85 29.46
N ILE A 171 3.33 8.90 29.20
CA ILE A 171 3.14 7.47 29.54
C ILE A 171 4.23 7.02 30.50
N CYS A 172 4.05 5.91 31.21
CA CYS A 172 5.13 5.36 32.02
C CYS A 172 6.27 4.84 31.13
N LYS A 173 7.50 4.85 31.66
CA LYS A 173 8.68 4.39 30.95
C LYS A 173 8.53 2.95 30.43
N THR A 174 7.90 2.05 31.17
CA THR A 174 7.64 0.65 30.74
C THR A 174 6.81 0.58 29.45
N CYS A 175 5.71 1.34 29.37
CA CYS A 175 4.91 1.42 28.14
C CYS A 175 5.72 2.00 26.98
N GLY A 176 6.57 3.00 27.25
CA GLY A 176 7.50 3.55 26.27
C GLY A 176 8.49 2.54 25.72
N MET A 177 9.10 1.76 26.61
CA MET A 177 10.07 0.74 26.24
C MET A 177 9.43 -0.36 25.41
N LEU A 178 8.27 -0.86 25.83
CA LEU A 178 7.54 -1.88 25.08
C LEU A 178 7.04 -1.34 23.74
N SER A 179 6.58 -0.09 23.66
CA SER A 179 6.22 0.55 22.40
C SER A 179 7.41 0.67 21.45
N LEU A 180 8.58 1.10 21.93
CA LEU A 180 9.81 1.12 21.11
C LEU A 180 10.22 -0.28 20.67
N LEU A 181 10.07 -1.27 21.54
CA LEU A 181 10.35 -2.67 21.22
C LEU A 181 9.41 -3.13 20.09
N GLY A 182 8.11 -2.86 20.20
CA GLY A 182 7.14 -3.11 19.16
C GLY A 182 7.50 -2.43 17.83
N ILE A 183 7.93 -1.17 17.86
CA ILE A 183 8.41 -0.46 16.66
C ILE A 183 9.59 -1.20 16.03
N TRP A 184 10.55 -1.65 16.83
CA TRP A 184 11.76 -2.25 16.30
C TRP A 184 11.56 -3.62 15.68
N PHE A 185 10.54 -4.36 16.13
CA PHE A 185 10.31 -5.72 15.69
C PHE A 185 9.10 -5.89 14.78
N ALA A 186 8.10 -5.00 14.84
CA ALA A 186 6.84 -5.16 14.11
C ALA A 186 6.50 -4.03 13.13
N THR A 187 7.21 -2.90 13.18
CA THR A 187 6.95 -1.74 12.32
C THR A 187 7.94 -1.71 11.15
N PHE A 188 7.42 -1.55 9.94
CA PHE A 188 8.24 -1.29 8.76
C PHE A 188 8.61 0.19 8.72
N VAL A 189 9.90 0.48 8.56
CA VAL A 189 10.40 1.87 8.53
C VAL A 189 11.12 2.09 7.22
N MET A 190 10.70 3.07 6.42
CA MET A 190 11.32 3.38 5.13
C MET A 190 11.49 4.89 4.91
N ASN A 191 12.41 5.24 4.02
CA ASN A 191 12.61 6.61 3.58
C ASN A 191 11.75 6.90 2.34
N PHE A 192 11.07 8.04 2.35
CA PHE A 192 10.19 8.45 1.27
C PHE A 192 10.55 9.86 0.80
N GLY A 193 10.96 9.98 -0.46
CA GLY A 193 11.48 11.24 -0.99
C GLY A 193 12.79 11.68 -0.32
N GLU A 194 12.94 12.99 -0.13
CA GLU A 194 14.17 13.59 0.39
C GLU A 194 14.21 13.63 1.92
N ASN A 195 13.14 14.12 2.56
CA ASN A 195 13.13 14.47 3.99
C ASN A 195 12.04 13.76 4.80
N LYS A 196 11.41 12.70 4.27
CA LYS A 196 10.35 11.97 4.97
C LYS A 196 10.76 10.55 5.34
N GLU A 197 10.38 10.15 6.54
CA GLU A 197 10.47 8.78 7.05
C GLU A 197 9.05 8.27 7.30
N VAL A 198 8.76 7.07 6.83
CA VAL A 198 7.44 6.44 6.93
C VAL A 198 7.53 5.28 7.89
N MET A 199 6.60 5.22 8.84
CA MET A 199 6.39 4.08 9.73
C MET A 199 5.07 3.42 9.35
N ILE A 200 5.13 2.14 8.98
CA ILE A 200 3.99 1.32 8.60
C ILE A 200 3.82 0.24 9.66
N ILE A 201 2.70 0.31 10.39
CA ILE A 201 2.40 -0.58 11.51
C ILE A 201 1.25 -1.49 11.09
N PRO A 202 1.45 -2.82 11.03
CA PRO A 202 0.35 -3.76 10.86
C PRO A 202 -0.59 -3.68 12.06
N VAL A 203 -1.88 -3.47 11.81
CA VAL A 203 -2.94 -3.46 12.81
C VAL A 203 -3.82 -4.68 12.57
N PRO A 204 -3.92 -5.63 13.52
CA PRO A 204 -4.72 -6.84 13.34
C PRO A 204 -6.19 -6.53 13.06
N GLU A 205 -6.82 -7.22 12.11
CA GLU A 205 -8.28 -7.19 11.91
C GLU A 205 -9.02 -8.27 12.70
N GLY A 206 -8.31 -9.01 13.54
CA GLY A 206 -8.83 -10.06 14.39
C GLY A 206 -7.72 -10.72 15.21
N LYS A 207 -8.00 -11.91 15.72
CA LYS A 207 -7.04 -12.70 16.50
C LYS A 207 -5.85 -13.13 15.64
N ILE A 208 -4.64 -12.77 16.07
CA ILE A 208 -3.39 -13.20 15.44
C ILE A 208 -2.60 -14.10 16.38
N MET A 209 -1.85 -15.02 15.80
CA MET A 209 -1.05 -16.00 16.53
C MET A 209 0.43 -15.61 16.54
N SER A 210 1.22 -16.25 17.40
CA SER A 210 2.65 -15.99 17.50
C SER A 210 3.41 -16.24 16.19
N SER A 211 2.96 -17.19 15.37
CA SER A 211 3.50 -17.43 14.03
C SER A 211 3.28 -16.26 13.06
N ASP A 212 2.13 -15.59 13.11
CA ASP A 212 1.84 -14.41 12.29
C ASP A 212 2.83 -13.28 12.64
N LEU A 213 3.07 -13.04 13.94
CA LEU A 213 3.99 -12.00 14.38
C LEU A 213 5.46 -12.31 14.04
N ARG A 214 5.89 -13.58 14.16
CA ARG A 214 7.23 -14.00 13.72
C ARG A 214 7.46 -13.72 12.25
N ARG A 215 6.46 -13.98 11.39
CA ARG A 215 6.56 -13.67 9.96
C ARG A 215 6.77 -12.18 9.73
N ILE A 216 6.03 -11.31 10.43
CA ILE A 216 6.24 -9.85 10.38
C ILE A 216 7.68 -9.50 10.80
N PHE A 217 8.18 -10.11 11.88
CA PHE A 217 9.52 -9.83 12.41
C PHE A 217 10.60 -10.21 11.39
N SER A 218 10.44 -11.33 10.70
CA SER A 218 11.38 -11.78 9.67
C SER A 218 11.44 -10.82 8.48
N ILE A 219 10.32 -10.22 8.09
CA ILE A 219 10.27 -9.39 6.89
C ILE A 219 10.56 -7.90 7.13
N GLN A 220 10.29 -7.36 8.33
CA GLN A 220 10.47 -5.92 8.56
C GLN A 220 11.92 -5.46 8.47
N HIS A 221 12.87 -6.33 8.83
CA HIS A 221 14.29 -6.03 8.72
C HIS A 221 14.74 -5.83 7.26
N LEU A 222 14.03 -6.40 6.28
CA LEU A 222 14.41 -6.31 4.86
C LEU A 222 14.22 -4.91 4.27
N VAL A 223 13.23 -4.16 4.74
CA VAL A 223 12.90 -2.84 4.20
C VAL A 223 13.28 -1.70 5.13
N ARG A 224 13.93 -2.00 6.26
CA ARG A 224 14.31 -0.98 7.23
C ARG A 224 15.30 -0.01 6.57
N ARG A 225 14.83 1.23 6.35
CA ARG A 225 15.52 2.31 5.63
C ARG A 225 15.67 2.11 4.12
N ASP A 226 14.91 1.19 3.53
CA ASP A 226 14.77 1.20 2.07
C ASP A 226 14.30 2.59 1.62
N ARG A 227 14.79 3.04 0.47
CA ARG A 227 14.53 4.38 -0.04
C ARG A 227 13.69 4.30 -1.29
N ILE A 228 12.55 4.98 -1.22
CA ILE A 228 11.75 5.30 -2.40
C ILE A 228 12.03 6.76 -2.74
N SER A 229 12.89 6.94 -3.74
CA SER A 229 13.30 8.26 -4.24
C SER A 229 12.25 8.85 -5.17
N GLY A 230 12.26 10.18 -5.32
CA GLY A 230 11.34 10.93 -6.18
C GLY A 230 10.11 11.49 -5.47
N LYS A 231 9.28 12.21 -6.23
CA LYS A 231 8.11 12.94 -5.71
C LYS A 231 6.84 12.10 -5.83
N ALA A 232 6.68 11.11 -4.96
CA ALA A 232 5.42 10.38 -4.84
C ALA A 232 4.46 11.06 -3.84
N PRO A 233 3.16 11.15 -4.15
CA PRO A 233 2.14 11.53 -3.16
C PRO A 233 1.96 10.44 -2.10
N GLU A 234 1.78 10.81 -0.84
CA GLU A 234 1.72 9.84 0.28
C GLU A 234 0.60 8.80 0.12
N ARG A 235 -0.52 9.16 -0.51
CA ARG A 235 -1.64 8.25 -0.75
C ARG A 235 -1.31 7.00 -1.58
N VAL A 236 -0.16 6.97 -2.27
CA VAL A 236 0.29 5.79 -3.03
C VAL A 236 1.21 4.87 -2.21
N LEU A 237 1.58 5.26 -0.98
CA LEU A 237 2.49 4.50 -0.12
C LEU A 237 2.11 3.02 0.06
N PRO A 238 0.84 2.63 0.29
CA PRO A 238 0.50 1.21 0.42
C PRO A 238 0.87 0.39 -0.82
N LEU A 239 0.56 0.92 -2.00
CA LEU A 239 0.89 0.27 -3.27
C LEU A 239 2.41 0.13 -3.46
N LEU A 240 3.15 1.19 -3.15
CA LEU A 240 4.61 1.20 -3.25
C LEU A 240 5.24 0.21 -2.26
N PHE A 241 4.74 0.17 -1.03
CA PHE A 241 5.19 -0.74 0.02
C PHE A 241 5.04 -2.20 -0.40
N PHE A 242 3.84 -2.63 -0.80
CA PHE A 242 3.60 -4.01 -1.22
C PHE A 242 4.36 -4.37 -2.50
N SER A 243 4.58 -3.42 -3.40
CA SER A 243 5.37 -3.67 -4.62
C SER A 243 6.85 -3.86 -4.33
N ARG A 244 7.40 -3.16 -3.33
CA ARG A 244 8.80 -3.30 -2.91
C ARG A 244 9.07 -4.57 -2.11
N LEU A 245 8.08 -5.04 -1.37
CA LEU A 245 8.17 -6.26 -0.60
C LEU A 245 6.98 -7.18 -0.90
N PRO A 246 6.91 -7.84 -2.07
CA PRO A 246 5.76 -8.64 -2.45
C PRO A 246 5.44 -9.77 -1.46
N SER A 247 6.46 -10.34 -0.82
CA SER A 247 6.31 -11.35 0.23
C SER A 247 5.50 -10.87 1.44
N SER A 248 5.44 -9.55 1.67
CA SER A 248 4.62 -8.97 2.74
C SER A 248 3.13 -9.10 2.49
N ALA A 249 2.68 -9.26 1.24
CA ALA A 249 1.27 -9.37 0.91
C ALA A 249 0.61 -10.58 1.61
N ASN A 250 1.28 -11.73 1.61
CA ASN A 250 0.77 -12.93 2.27
C ASN A 250 0.89 -12.85 3.80
N VAL A 251 1.87 -12.12 4.32
CA VAL A 251 2.08 -11.96 5.76
C VAL A 251 1.06 -10.98 6.37
N LEU A 252 0.63 -9.99 5.59
CA LEU A 252 -0.18 -8.87 6.05
C LEU A 252 -1.66 -8.99 5.66
N GLU A 253 -2.12 -10.15 5.18
CA GLU A 253 -3.50 -10.39 4.75
C GLU A 253 -4.54 -10.18 5.86
N LYS A 254 -4.17 -10.44 7.12
CA LYS A 254 -5.03 -10.26 8.30
C LYS A 254 -4.89 -8.88 8.95
N PHE A 255 -4.21 -7.95 8.29
CA PHE A 255 -3.81 -6.69 8.89
C PHE A 255 -4.21 -5.51 8.02
N ASN A 256 -4.72 -4.47 8.67
CA ASN A 256 -4.73 -3.12 8.12
C ASN A 256 -3.35 -2.48 8.30
N LEU A 257 -3.00 -1.49 7.48
CA LEU A 257 -1.78 -0.72 7.66
C LEU A 257 -2.10 0.63 8.27
N LEU A 258 -1.57 0.89 9.46
CA LEU A 258 -1.50 2.24 10.00
C LEU A 258 -0.19 2.88 9.52
N ILE A 259 -0.32 3.94 8.72
CA ILE A 259 0.80 4.64 8.10
C ILE A 259 0.97 5.99 8.77
N THR A 260 2.18 6.23 9.29
CA THR A 260 2.65 7.54 9.73
C THR A 260 3.72 8.03 8.78
N VAL A 261 3.58 9.25 8.27
CA VAL A 261 4.62 9.96 7.53
C VAL A 261 5.20 11.06 8.41
N LEU A 262 6.49 11.01 8.65
CA LEU A 262 7.24 11.97 9.45
C LEU A 262 8.16 12.78 8.56
N GLU A 263 8.02 14.10 8.57
CA GLU A 263 8.93 15.00 7.88
C GLU A 263 10.00 15.53 8.85
N ARG A 264 11.26 15.56 8.41
CA ARG A 264 12.34 16.26 9.11
C ARG A 264 12.33 17.74 8.73
N ALA A 265 11.80 18.58 9.61
CA ALA A 265 11.86 20.04 9.44
C ALA A 265 13.25 20.53 9.89
N GLY A 266 14.06 21.04 8.95
CA GLY A 266 15.46 21.43 9.13
C GLY A 266 15.80 22.01 10.52
N GLY A 267 16.50 21.22 11.34
CA GLY A 267 16.97 21.59 12.69
C GLY A 267 15.92 21.54 13.81
N GLN A 268 14.62 21.49 13.52
CA GLN A 268 13.53 21.56 14.51
C GLN A 268 12.94 20.20 14.94
N GLY A 269 13.44 19.10 14.38
CA GLY A 269 12.98 17.74 14.72
C GLY A 269 11.91 17.22 13.76
N TYR A 270 11.17 16.19 14.18
CA TYR A 270 10.15 15.55 13.36
C TYR A 270 8.81 16.28 13.45
N ARG A 271 8.10 16.35 12.32
CA ARG A 271 6.68 16.71 12.24
C ARG A 271 5.90 15.52 11.66
N VAL A 272 4.69 15.28 12.14
CA VAL A 272 3.77 14.35 11.49
C VAL A 272 3.17 15.05 10.28
N ASP A 273 3.44 14.54 9.08
CA ASP A 273 2.92 15.07 7.80
C ASP A 273 1.68 14.29 7.33
N GLY A 274 1.62 13.00 7.66
CA GLY A 274 0.50 12.12 7.36
C GLY A 274 0.27 11.08 8.45
N PHE A 275 -1.00 10.78 8.74
CA PHE A 275 -1.40 9.73 9.67
C PHE A 275 -2.75 9.15 9.25
N TYR A 276 -2.78 7.90 8.79
CA TYR A 276 -3.99 7.28 8.26
C TYR A 276 -3.90 5.75 8.30
N THR A 277 -5.05 5.09 8.40
CA THR A 277 -5.18 3.63 8.31
C THR A 277 -5.70 3.24 6.94
N VAL A 278 -5.16 2.17 6.36
CA VAL A 278 -5.54 1.69 5.04
C VAL A 278 -5.84 0.18 5.06
N PRO A 279 -7.00 -0.24 4.52
CA PRO A 279 -7.28 -1.62 4.20
C PRO A 279 -6.34 -2.21 3.16
N THR A 280 -5.80 -3.40 3.43
CA THR A 280 -4.77 -4.05 2.60
C THR A 280 -5.31 -4.97 1.53
N SER A 281 -6.50 -5.54 1.74
CA SER A 281 -7.10 -6.58 0.90
C SER A 281 -7.01 -6.30 -0.61
N ASN A 282 -7.42 -5.11 -1.04
CA ASN A 282 -7.39 -4.73 -2.45
C ASN A 282 -5.97 -4.58 -3.02
N TYR A 283 -5.00 -4.14 -2.21
CA TYR A 283 -3.60 -4.05 -2.64
C TYR A 283 -2.96 -5.44 -2.73
N ILE A 284 -3.22 -6.29 -1.74
CA ILE A 284 -2.76 -7.68 -1.71
C ILE A 284 -3.31 -8.44 -2.91
N GLU A 285 -4.61 -8.32 -3.22
CA GLU A 285 -5.23 -8.92 -4.39
C GLU A 285 -4.53 -8.50 -5.68
N PHE A 286 -4.24 -7.21 -5.85
CA PHE A 286 -3.54 -6.70 -7.03
C PHE A 286 -2.13 -7.29 -7.15
N ILE A 287 -1.36 -7.27 -6.06
CA ILE A 287 0.05 -7.71 -6.04
C ILE A 287 0.14 -9.23 -6.26
N ASN A 288 -0.73 -10.01 -5.63
CA ASN A 288 -0.76 -11.47 -5.75
C ASN A 288 -1.34 -11.96 -7.08
N SER A 289 -2.14 -11.15 -7.78
CA SER A 289 -2.75 -11.60 -9.03
C SER A 289 -1.75 -11.83 -10.16
N SER A 290 -0.62 -11.12 -10.20
CA SER A 290 0.43 -11.34 -11.19
C SER A 290 1.74 -10.60 -10.86
N PRO A 291 2.92 -11.21 -11.06
CA PRO A 291 4.20 -10.50 -10.95
C PRO A 291 4.33 -9.33 -11.94
N PHE A 292 3.57 -9.35 -13.05
CA PHE A 292 3.55 -8.25 -14.01
C PHE A 292 2.96 -6.95 -13.42
N ASN A 293 2.06 -7.05 -12.44
CA ASN A 293 1.54 -5.89 -11.74
C ASN A 293 2.63 -5.19 -10.91
N ILE A 294 3.51 -5.97 -10.29
CA ILE A 294 4.68 -5.46 -9.56
C ILE A 294 5.63 -4.78 -10.55
N ALA A 295 5.88 -5.40 -11.71
CA ALA A 295 6.77 -4.84 -12.74
C ALA A 295 6.29 -3.47 -13.28
N ILE A 296 4.97 -3.28 -13.41
CA ILE A 296 4.36 -1.98 -13.78
C ILE A 296 4.66 -0.92 -12.73
N VAL A 297 4.48 -1.23 -11.45
CA VAL A 297 4.75 -0.29 -10.36
C VAL A 297 6.25 0.02 -10.28
N ASP A 298 7.11 -1.00 -10.38
CA ASP A 298 8.57 -0.83 -10.36
C ASP A 298 9.07 0.04 -11.52
N THR A 299 8.51 -0.12 -12.72
CA THR A 299 8.83 0.75 -13.87
C THR A 299 8.52 2.22 -13.57
N MET A 300 7.37 2.49 -12.96
CA MET A 300 7.01 3.85 -12.54
C MET A 300 7.92 4.37 -11.41
N ILE A 301 8.27 3.55 -10.43
CA ILE A 301 9.20 3.93 -9.35
C ILE A 301 10.57 4.31 -9.90
N ARG A 302 11.11 3.52 -10.84
CA ARG A 302 12.40 3.81 -11.49
C ARG A 302 12.36 5.12 -12.27
N ARG A 303 11.30 5.35 -13.04
CA ARG A 303 11.09 6.60 -13.80
C ARG A 303 11.00 7.81 -12.86
N MET A 304 10.17 7.70 -11.83
CA MET A 304 9.99 8.72 -10.79
C MET A 304 11.31 9.07 -10.08
N SER A 305 12.11 8.06 -9.77
CA SER A 305 13.42 8.23 -9.12
C SER A 305 14.45 8.87 -10.05
N ALA A 306 14.48 8.46 -11.32
CA ALA A 306 15.46 8.94 -12.30
C ALA A 306 15.23 10.40 -12.70
N GLU A 307 13.98 10.83 -12.82
CA GLU A 307 13.63 12.17 -13.32
C GLU A 307 13.16 13.13 -12.23
N ASN A 308 13.05 12.67 -10.98
CA ASN A 308 12.53 13.43 -9.85
C ASN A 308 11.15 14.09 -10.12
N VAL A 309 10.29 13.37 -10.85
CA VAL A 309 8.95 13.80 -11.24
C VAL A 309 7.87 13.15 -10.39
N THR A 310 6.64 13.66 -10.47
CA THR A 310 5.44 12.95 -9.97
C THR A 310 4.74 12.30 -11.15
N LEU A 311 4.37 11.03 -11.01
CA LEU A 311 3.65 10.30 -12.04
C LEU A 311 2.16 10.27 -11.73
N THR A 312 1.34 10.80 -12.64
CA THR A 312 -0.12 10.83 -12.51
C THR A 312 -0.70 9.42 -12.68
N SER A 313 -0.03 8.58 -13.48
CA SER A 313 -0.37 7.15 -13.63
C SER A 313 -0.37 6.42 -12.28
N LEU A 314 0.59 6.66 -11.39
CA LEU A 314 0.63 6.07 -10.05
C LEU A 314 -0.60 6.43 -9.19
N LEU A 315 -1.10 7.66 -9.33
CA LEU A 315 -2.30 8.12 -8.61
C LEU A 315 -3.57 7.45 -9.14
N HIS A 316 -3.66 7.32 -10.46
CA HIS A 316 -4.75 6.58 -11.11
C HIS A 316 -4.70 5.10 -10.76
N LEU A 317 -3.51 4.48 -10.75
CA LEU A 317 -3.33 3.09 -10.36
C LEU A 317 -3.80 2.85 -8.93
N ASN A 318 -3.34 3.68 -7.98
CA ASN A 318 -3.77 3.57 -6.59
C ASN A 318 -5.30 3.69 -6.46
N SER A 319 -5.91 4.62 -7.17
CA SER A 319 -7.37 4.81 -7.14
C SER A 319 -8.13 3.66 -7.78
N ALA A 320 -7.58 3.08 -8.86
CA ALA A 320 -8.13 1.91 -9.54
C ALA A 320 -8.04 0.65 -8.69
N VAL A 321 -6.93 0.46 -7.97
CA VAL A 321 -6.70 -0.72 -7.12
C VAL A 321 -7.49 -0.59 -5.82
N HIS A 322 -7.30 0.49 -5.07
CA HIS A 322 -7.85 0.63 -3.73
C HIS A 322 -9.36 0.86 -3.72
N TYR A 323 -9.85 1.78 -4.56
CA TYR A 323 -11.26 2.15 -4.61
C TYR A 323 -12.04 1.45 -5.74
N LYS A 324 -11.41 0.52 -6.47
CA LYS A 324 -11.98 -0.14 -7.66
C LYS A 324 -12.60 0.87 -8.65
N ASN A 325 -11.97 2.04 -8.78
CA ASN A 325 -12.50 3.14 -9.58
C ASN A 325 -12.27 2.90 -11.09
N LYS A 326 -13.33 2.53 -11.80
CA LYS A 326 -13.32 2.24 -13.26
C LYS A 326 -12.72 3.38 -14.09
N LYS A 327 -13.09 4.63 -13.83
CA LYS A 327 -12.55 5.81 -14.55
C LYS A 327 -11.04 5.93 -14.38
N SER A 328 -10.54 5.73 -13.15
CA SER A 328 -9.11 5.75 -12.87
C SER A 328 -8.38 4.59 -13.53
N ALA A 329 -8.98 3.41 -13.64
CA ALA A 329 -8.37 2.28 -14.34
C ALA A 329 -8.17 2.56 -15.85
N SER A 330 -9.15 3.18 -16.52
CA SER A 330 -8.98 3.63 -17.91
C SER A 330 -7.92 4.74 -18.02
N LEU A 331 -7.99 5.77 -17.18
CA LEU A 331 -7.01 6.87 -17.21
C LEU A 331 -5.58 6.38 -16.92
N PHE A 332 -5.44 5.38 -16.03
CA PHE A 332 -4.17 4.75 -15.72
C PHE A 332 -3.50 4.18 -16.97
N ALA A 333 -4.21 3.38 -17.77
CA ALA A 333 -3.63 2.71 -18.93
C ALA A 333 -2.99 3.72 -19.91
N ARG A 334 -3.73 4.76 -20.28
CA ARG A 334 -3.23 5.82 -21.17
C ARG A 334 -2.07 6.61 -20.54
N GLN A 335 -2.22 6.99 -19.27
CA GLN A 335 -1.21 7.81 -18.60
C GLN A 335 0.09 7.04 -18.36
N TYR A 336 -0.01 5.73 -18.07
CA TYR A 336 1.14 4.85 -17.93
C TYR A 336 1.96 4.81 -19.21
N VAL A 337 1.32 4.58 -20.37
CA VAL A 337 2.02 4.56 -21.66
C VAL A 337 2.67 5.91 -21.93
N LEU A 338 1.97 7.01 -21.69
CA LEU A 338 2.49 8.36 -21.91
C LEU A 338 3.71 8.68 -21.02
N GLU A 339 3.64 8.36 -19.73
CA GLU A 339 4.65 8.76 -18.74
C GLU A 339 5.87 7.83 -18.69
N THR A 340 5.71 6.58 -19.12
CA THR A 340 6.78 5.57 -19.03
C THR A 340 7.46 5.28 -20.37
N SER A 341 6.87 5.64 -21.51
CA SER A 341 7.48 5.45 -22.83
C SER A 341 8.57 6.49 -23.13
N SER A 342 9.49 6.15 -24.04
CA SER A 342 10.53 7.04 -24.57
C SER A 342 10.47 7.09 -26.11
N GLU A 343 11.33 7.90 -26.74
CA GLU A 343 11.33 8.09 -28.20
C GLU A 343 11.52 6.79 -29.00
N GLY A 344 12.28 5.83 -28.47
CA GLY A 344 12.54 4.54 -29.12
C GLY A 344 11.77 3.34 -28.54
N LYS A 345 10.95 3.53 -27.49
CA LYS A 345 10.28 2.42 -26.81
C LYS A 345 8.92 2.82 -26.26
N VAL A 346 7.88 2.09 -26.66
CA VAL A 346 6.55 2.19 -26.06
C VAL A 346 6.37 1.14 -24.97
N ASN A 347 6.12 1.60 -23.76
CA ASN A 347 5.79 0.73 -22.63
C ASN A 347 4.27 0.59 -22.57
N LEU A 348 3.77 -0.60 -22.87
CA LEU A 348 2.35 -0.96 -22.75
C LEU A 348 2.11 -1.70 -21.43
N LEU A 349 0.84 -1.83 -21.05
CA LEU A 349 0.46 -2.72 -19.96
C LEU A 349 0.78 -4.18 -20.32
N TYR A 350 1.19 -4.97 -19.34
CA TYR A 350 1.21 -6.42 -19.53
C TYR A 350 -0.23 -6.94 -19.70
N PRO A 351 -0.47 -7.97 -20.53
CA PRO A 351 -1.79 -8.54 -20.73
C PRO A 351 -2.48 -8.95 -19.43
N GLU A 352 -1.71 -9.49 -18.47
CA GLU A 352 -2.17 -9.92 -17.15
C GLU A 352 -2.66 -8.74 -16.32
N THR A 353 -1.97 -7.59 -16.39
CA THR A 353 -2.39 -6.35 -15.71
C THR A 353 -3.67 -5.80 -16.33
N ALA A 354 -3.78 -5.79 -17.67
CA ALA A 354 -5.01 -5.38 -18.34
C ALA A 354 -6.19 -6.30 -17.98
N LYS A 355 -5.97 -7.62 -17.98
CA LYS A 355 -6.95 -8.62 -17.57
C LYS A 355 -7.35 -8.48 -16.10
N TYR A 356 -6.43 -8.13 -15.20
CA TYR A 356 -6.76 -7.83 -13.81
C TYR A 356 -7.79 -6.71 -13.72
N PHE A 357 -7.56 -5.57 -14.40
CA PHE A 357 -8.54 -4.47 -14.38
C PHE A 357 -9.88 -4.89 -14.97
N LEU A 358 -9.86 -5.59 -16.11
CA LEU A 358 -11.08 -6.04 -16.77
C LEU A 358 -11.91 -6.96 -15.87
N ARG A 359 -11.28 -7.95 -15.22
CA ARG A 359 -11.95 -8.92 -14.36
C ARG A 359 -12.32 -8.38 -12.99
N ARG A 360 -11.42 -7.65 -12.32
CA ARG A 360 -11.54 -7.27 -10.91
C ARG A 360 -12.04 -5.85 -10.67
N VAL A 361 -11.94 -4.96 -11.66
CA VAL A 361 -12.40 -3.57 -11.53
C VAL A 361 -13.63 -3.31 -12.39
N PHE A 362 -13.59 -3.73 -13.67
CA PHE A 362 -14.73 -3.55 -14.57
C PHE A 362 -15.78 -4.66 -14.45
N MET A 363 -15.37 -5.84 -13.97
CA MET A 363 -16.19 -7.07 -13.87
C MET A 363 -16.69 -7.54 -15.25
N VAL A 364 -15.85 -7.43 -16.27
CA VAL A 364 -16.15 -7.84 -17.65
C VAL A 364 -16.33 -9.35 -17.73
N LYS A 365 -17.39 -9.80 -18.40
CA LYS A 365 -17.69 -11.22 -18.65
C LYS A 365 -16.60 -11.90 -19.48
N GLU A 366 -16.34 -13.18 -19.19
CA GLU A 366 -15.33 -13.98 -19.93
C GLU A 366 -15.67 -14.14 -21.42
N GLU A 367 -16.96 -14.13 -21.81
CA GLU A 367 -17.37 -14.14 -23.23
C GLU A 367 -16.75 -12.95 -24.00
N ILE A 368 -16.79 -11.76 -23.41
CA ILE A 368 -16.23 -10.53 -24.00
C ILE A 368 -14.71 -10.59 -24.02
N LEU A 369 -14.08 -11.07 -22.96
CA LEU A 369 -12.61 -11.19 -22.88
C LEU A 369 -12.03 -12.21 -23.87
N ASN A 370 -12.80 -13.25 -24.18
CA ASN A 370 -12.37 -14.30 -25.08
C ASN A 370 -12.75 -14.04 -26.54
N SER A 371 -13.70 -13.13 -26.80
CA SER A 371 -14.15 -12.74 -28.14
C SER A 371 -13.00 -12.36 -29.08
N THR A 372 -12.92 -13.05 -30.22
CA THR A 372 -11.98 -12.75 -31.30
C THR A 372 -12.23 -11.35 -31.88
N ALA A 373 -13.49 -10.94 -32.00
CA ALA A 373 -13.86 -9.63 -32.49
C ALA A 373 -13.31 -8.51 -31.60
N VAL A 374 -13.46 -8.64 -30.27
CA VAL A 374 -12.92 -7.66 -29.30
C VAL A 374 -11.40 -7.58 -29.43
N LYS A 375 -10.70 -8.71 -29.52
CA LYS A 375 -9.23 -8.74 -29.69
C LYS A 375 -8.80 -8.14 -31.04
N SER A 376 -9.53 -8.44 -32.10
CA SER A 376 -9.32 -7.93 -33.47
C SER A 376 -9.36 -6.39 -33.47
N PHE A 377 -10.42 -5.79 -32.95
CA PHE A 377 -10.54 -4.34 -32.83
C PHE A 377 -9.55 -3.72 -31.84
N ALA A 378 -9.29 -4.36 -30.70
CA ALA A 378 -8.29 -3.88 -29.74
C ALA A 378 -6.88 -3.86 -30.36
N LYS A 379 -6.55 -4.83 -31.21
CA LYS A 379 -5.28 -4.86 -31.95
C LYS A 379 -5.19 -3.71 -32.96
N THR A 380 -6.23 -3.50 -33.75
CA THR A 380 -6.30 -2.36 -34.69
C THR A 380 -6.19 -1.02 -33.97
N LEU A 381 -6.90 -0.86 -32.85
CA LEU A 381 -6.81 0.34 -32.02
C LEU A 381 -5.41 0.50 -31.42
N GLY A 382 -4.83 -0.59 -30.94
CA GLY A 382 -3.51 -0.61 -30.33
C GLY A 382 -2.41 -0.15 -31.29
N TYR A 383 -2.50 -0.46 -32.59
CA TYR A 383 -1.55 0.08 -33.59
C TYR A 383 -1.43 1.61 -33.50
N PHE A 384 -2.54 2.34 -33.36
CA PHE A 384 -2.53 3.80 -33.20
C PHE A 384 -2.11 4.27 -31.79
N VAL A 385 -1.95 3.35 -30.84
CA VAL A 385 -1.39 3.62 -29.51
C VAL A 385 0.12 3.46 -29.53
N TRP A 386 0.64 2.33 -30.03
CA TRP A 386 2.05 1.98 -29.91
C TRP A 386 2.91 2.35 -31.11
N ASN A 387 2.34 2.48 -32.31
CA ASN A 387 3.11 2.90 -33.48
C ASN A 387 3.34 4.41 -33.43
N LYS A 388 4.60 4.82 -33.19
CA LYS A 388 4.97 6.23 -33.03
C LYS A 388 4.76 7.06 -34.30
N ASN A 389 4.91 6.47 -35.48
CA ASN A 389 4.74 7.18 -36.75
C ASN A 389 3.28 7.59 -36.99
N TYR A 390 2.34 6.78 -36.47
CA TYR A 390 0.91 6.96 -36.66
C TYR A 390 0.15 7.12 -35.33
N GLN A 391 0.85 7.55 -34.27
CA GLN A 391 0.27 7.60 -32.93
C GLN A 391 -0.90 8.59 -32.91
N ASN A 392 -2.09 8.08 -32.60
CA ASN A 392 -3.32 8.87 -32.54
C ASN A 392 -4.25 8.36 -31.43
N TYR A 393 -4.11 8.98 -30.25
CA TYR A 393 -4.94 8.65 -29.09
C TYR A 393 -6.41 9.08 -29.23
N SER A 394 -6.77 9.88 -30.23
CA SER A 394 -8.17 10.36 -30.38
C SER A 394 -9.17 9.23 -30.60
N PHE A 395 -8.77 8.13 -31.25
CA PHE A 395 -9.62 6.95 -31.39
C PHE A 395 -9.88 6.27 -30.04
N ALA A 396 -8.83 6.08 -29.25
CA ALA A 396 -8.94 5.44 -27.95
C ALA A 396 -9.70 6.32 -26.95
N ASP A 397 -9.38 7.62 -26.91
CA ASP A 397 -10.12 8.59 -26.09
C ASP A 397 -11.58 8.74 -26.55
N GLY A 398 -11.83 8.65 -27.86
CA GLY A 398 -13.17 8.58 -28.43
C GLY A 398 -13.96 7.38 -27.89
N ILE A 399 -13.39 6.18 -27.96
CA ILE A 399 -14.02 4.95 -27.43
C ILE A 399 -14.29 5.10 -25.94
N ARG A 400 -13.32 5.57 -25.14
CA ARG A 400 -13.50 5.77 -23.69
C ARG A 400 -14.66 6.72 -23.36
N ASN A 401 -14.82 7.77 -24.15
CA ASN A 401 -15.80 8.84 -23.91
C ASN A 401 -17.14 8.60 -24.61
N ALA A 402 -17.25 7.59 -25.47
CA ALA A 402 -18.50 7.25 -26.15
C ALA A 402 -19.59 6.95 -25.11
N ARG A 403 -20.77 7.54 -25.34
CA ARG A 403 -21.96 7.42 -24.49
C ARG A 403 -22.98 6.46 -25.05
N THR A 404 -22.91 6.18 -26.35
CA THR A 404 -23.85 5.31 -27.05
C THR A 404 -23.14 4.33 -27.98
N GLU A 405 -23.80 3.20 -28.26
CA GLU A 405 -23.35 2.20 -29.23
C GLU A 405 -23.15 2.79 -30.62
N LYS A 406 -24.01 3.75 -31.01
CA LYS A 406 -23.92 4.44 -32.29
C LYS A 406 -22.65 5.28 -32.39
N GLU A 407 -22.37 6.12 -31.39
CA GLU A 407 -21.14 6.92 -31.33
C GLU A 407 -19.90 6.02 -31.41
N MET A 408 -19.90 4.92 -30.65
CA MET A 408 -18.80 3.96 -30.64
C MET A 408 -18.62 3.28 -32.00
N SER A 409 -19.71 2.87 -32.65
CA SER A 409 -19.70 2.27 -33.99
C SER A 409 -19.14 3.23 -35.05
N GLU A 410 -19.51 4.51 -34.99
CA GLU A 410 -18.96 5.55 -35.89
C GLU A 410 -17.45 5.77 -35.69
N ILE A 411 -16.97 5.68 -34.44
CA ILE A 411 -15.54 5.73 -34.13
C ILE A 411 -14.82 4.50 -34.70
N LEU A 412 -15.37 3.30 -34.53
CA LEU A 412 -14.78 2.05 -35.01
C LEU A 412 -14.75 1.99 -36.55
N GLN A 413 -15.78 2.45 -37.24
CA GLN A 413 -15.77 2.56 -38.70
C GLN A 413 -14.71 3.54 -39.21
N ARG A 414 -14.52 4.68 -38.54
CA ARG A 414 -13.43 5.61 -38.85
C ARG A 414 -12.06 4.98 -38.62
N LEU A 415 -11.89 4.27 -37.50
CA LEU A 415 -10.67 3.53 -37.17
C LEU A 415 -10.34 2.50 -38.26
N MET A 416 -11.31 1.71 -38.73
CA MET A 416 -11.10 0.73 -39.80
C MET A 416 -10.68 1.37 -41.13
N ARG A 417 -11.30 2.49 -41.50
CA ARG A 417 -10.92 3.24 -42.72
C ARG A 417 -9.49 3.76 -42.64
N GLU A 418 -9.12 4.35 -41.50
CA GLU A 418 -7.76 4.83 -41.26
C GLU A 418 -6.76 3.69 -41.27
N ALA A 419 -7.05 2.58 -40.57
CA ALA A 419 -6.20 1.40 -40.54
C ALA A 419 -5.96 0.83 -41.94
N LYS A 420 -7.01 0.77 -42.78
CA LYS A 420 -6.90 0.31 -44.17
C LYS A 420 -6.01 1.21 -45.01
N LEU A 421 -6.14 2.53 -44.85
CA LEU A 421 -5.29 3.50 -45.54
C LEU A 421 -3.82 3.33 -45.15
N ARG A 422 -3.52 3.12 -43.86
CA ARG A 422 -2.14 2.88 -43.38
C ARG A 422 -1.58 1.54 -43.85
N TYR A 423 -2.39 0.49 -43.83
CA TYR A 423 -2.03 -0.81 -44.39
C TYR A 423 -1.61 -0.70 -45.86
N ASP A 424 -2.38 0.02 -46.67
CA ASP A 424 -2.12 0.18 -48.10
C ASP A 424 -0.90 1.09 -48.37
N GLN A 425 -0.62 2.07 -47.51
CA GLN A 425 0.58 2.91 -47.56
C GLN A 425 1.85 2.10 -47.27
N GLU A 426 1.89 1.40 -46.14
CA GLU A 426 3.06 0.59 -45.73
C GLU A 426 3.30 -0.56 -46.73
N SER A 427 2.24 -1.15 -47.29
CA SER A 427 2.36 -2.18 -48.34
C SER A 427 3.05 -1.65 -49.60
N LYS A 428 2.81 -0.39 -49.97
CA LYS A 428 3.45 0.25 -51.13
C LYS A 428 4.91 0.63 -50.86
N GLU A 429 5.23 1.06 -49.64
CA GLU A 429 6.59 1.39 -49.23
C GLU A 429 7.49 0.15 -49.17
N GLU A 430 6.95 -0.98 -48.69
CA GLU A 430 7.65 -2.26 -48.69
C GLU A 430 7.92 -2.78 -50.11
N GLN A 431 6.94 -2.63 -51.03
CA GLN A 431 7.12 -2.98 -52.44
C GLN A 431 8.17 -2.12 -53.17
N LYS A 432 8.48 -0.92 -52.66
CA LYS A 432 9.51 -0.02 -53.20
C LYS A 432 10.91 -0.29 -52.65
N GLY A 433 11.06 -1.22 -51.69
CA GLY A 433 12.35 -1.53 -51.08
C GLY A 433 12.91 -0.44 -50.16
N GLU A 434 12.10 0.57 -49.82
CA GLU A 434 12.51 1.74 -49.01
C GLU A 434 12.19 1.55 -47.50
N GLY A 435 11.58 0.44 -47.11
CA GLY A 435 11.10 0.21 -45.74
C GLY A 435 11.79 -0.94 -44.99
N MET A 436 12.16 -0.68 -43.74
CA MET A 436 12.28 -1.71 -42.68
C MET A 436 10.93 -2.46 -42.59
N GLN A 437 10.91 -3.76 -42.25
CA GLN A 437 9.66 -4.53 -42.05
C GLN A 437 8.71 -3.78 -41.09
N ALA A 438 7.77 -3.00 -41.62
CA ALA A 438 6.83 -2.22 -40.85
C ALA A 438 5.75 -3.15 -40.28
N GLU A 439 5.50 -3.08 -38.98
CA GLU A 439 4.42 -3.85 -38.35
C GLU A 439 3.06 -3.28 -38.79
N ARG A 440 2.46 -3.86 -39.83
CA ARG A 440 1.20 -3.39 -40.41
C ARG A 440 0.02 -3.41 -39.44
N PRO A 441 -0.93 -2.46 -39.55
CA PRO A 441 -2.14 -2.50 -38.74
C PRO A 441 -2.99 -3.72 -39.09
N HIS A 442 -3.58 -4.33 -38.06
CA HIS A 442 -4.59 -5.38 -38.27
C HIS A 442 -5.88 -4.76 -38.80
N ILE A 443 -6.53 -5.42 -39.77
CA ILE A 443 -7.82 -4.98 -40.32
C ILE A 443 -8.92 -5.94 -39.85
N PRO A 444 -9.88 -5.49 -39.02
CA PRO A 444 -10.98 -6.34 -38.57
C PRO A 444 -11.87 -6.75 -39.74
N SER A 445 -12.44 -7.96 -39.66
CA SER A 445 -13.37 -8.47 -40.66
C SER A 445 -14.78 -7.88 -40.48
N ALA A 446 -15.64 -8.01 -41.51
CA ALA A 446 -17.05 -7.64 -41.39
C ALA A 446 -17.77 -8.46 -40.29
N LYS A 447 -17.41 -9.74 -40.15
CA LYS A 447 -17.91 -10.62 -39.08
C LYS A 447 -17.50 -10.14 -37.70
N ASP A 448 -16.26 -9.62 -37.55
CA ASP A 448 -15.83 -9.04 -36.29
C ASP A 448 -16.70 -7.83 -35.92
N LEU A 449 -17.05 -6.99 -36.90
CA LEU A 449 -17.88 -5.81 -36.65
C LEU A 449 -19.31 -6.19 -36.25
N GLU A 450 -19.92 -7.17 -36.92
CA GLU A 450 -21.24 -7.70 -36.59
C GLU A 450 -21.27 -8.27 -35.16
N GLU A 451 -20.28 -9.10 -34.82
CA GLU A 451 -20.18 -9.71 -33.50
C GLU A 451 -19.92 -8.67 -32.40
N LEU A 452 -19.05 -7.69 -32.66
CA LEU A 452 -18.80 -6.61 -31.70
C LEU A 452 -20.08 -5.78 -31.47
N ASN A 453 -20.84 -5.48 -32.52
CA ASN A 453 -22.12 -4.77 -32.41
C ASN A 453 -23.14 -5.60 -31.62
N ARG A 454 -23.17 -6.93 -31.78
CA ARG A 454 -23.99 -7.82 -30.95
C ARG A 454 -23.61 -7.71 -29.48
N LEU A 455 -22.32 -7.84 -29.16
CA LEU A 455 -21.83 -7.76 -27.78
C LEU A 455 -22.08 -6.38 -27.14
N MET A 456 -21.99 -5.30 -27.92
CA MET A 456 -22.25 -3.94 -27.44
C MET A 456 -23.70 -3.73 -27.00
N LYS A 457 -24.68 -4.34 -27.68
CA LYS A 457 -26.10 -4.25 -27.30
C LYS A 457 -26.37 -4.76 -25.90
N ASP A 458 -25.71 -5.85 -25.53
CA ASP A 458 -25.96 -6.53 -24.26
C ASP A 458 -25.03 -6.02 -23.14
N SER A 459 -23.86 -5.48 -23.48
CA SER A 459 -22.80 -5.17 -22.50
C SER A 459 -21.88 -4.03 -22.96
N PHE A 460 -22.46 -2.91 -23.38
CA PHE A 460 -21.76 -1.74 -23.94
C PHE A 460 -20.53 -1.29 -23.12
N GLU A 461 -20.70 -1.01 -21.82
CA GLU A 461 -19.60 -0.51 -20.97
C GLU A 461 -18.47 -1.54 -20.79
N GLU A 462 -18.79 -2.83 -20.79
CA GLU A 462 -17.81 -3.91 -20.67
C GLU A 462 -16.99 -4.05 -21.96
N VAL A 463 -17.65 -4.01 -23.12
CA VAL A 463 -16.99 -4.03 -24.43
C VAL A 463 -16.10 -2.79 -24.60
N LYS A 464 -16.61 -1.61 -24.21
CA LYS A 464 -15.88 -0.35 -24.22
C LYS A 464 -14.61 -0.42 -23.38
N ALA A 465 -14.70 -0.95 -22.17
CA ALA A 465 -13.55 -1.14 -21.29
C ALA A 465 -12.55 -2.16 -21.85
N ALA A 466 -13.04 -3.28 -22.40
CA ALA A 466 -12.22 -4.33 -22.99
C ALA A 466 -11.39 -3.82 -24.17
N LEU A 467 -12.03 -3.18 -25.15
CA LEU A 467 -11.31 -2.61 -26.30
C LEU A 467 -10.25 -1.61 -25.87
N TYR A 468 -10.61 -0.71 -24.95
CA TYR A 468 -9.72 0.34 -24.49
C TYR A 468 -8.50 -0.24 -23.75
N LEU A 469 -8.71 -1.06 -22.73
CA LEU A 469 -7.60 -1.57 -21.91
C LEU A 469 -6.71 -2.55 -22.67
N LEU A 470 -7.27 -3.37 -23.55
CA LEU A 470 -6.49 -4.30 -24.37
C LEU A 470 -5.64 -3.56 -25.41
N ALA A 471 -6.12 -2.46 -25.98
CA ALA A 471 -5.35 -1.63 -26.90
C ALA A 471 -4.14 -0.93 -26.26
N PHE A 472 -4.20 -0.65 -24.95
CA PHE A 472 -3.07 -0.13 -24.17
C PHE A 472 -2.20 -1.25 -23.56
N SER A 473 -2.36 -2.50 -24.00
CA SER A 473 -1.61 -3.66 -23.50
C SER A 473 -0.83 -4.35 -24.60
N TYR A 474 0.20 -5.12 -24.25
CA TYR A 474 0.94 -5.94 -25.22
C TYR A 474 0.08 -7.02 -25.90
N GLU A 475 -1.17 -7.23 -25.47
CA GLU A 475 -2.12 -8.06 -26.21
C GLU A 475 -2.35 -7.51 -27.63
N SER A 476 -2.33 -6.18 -27.80
CA SER A 476 -2.48 -5.54 -29.12
C SER A 476 -1.26 -5.67 -30.03
N HIS A 477 -0.12 -6.19 -29.54
CA HIS A 477 1.05 -6.53 -30.36
C HIS A 477 1.04 -8.00 -30.80
N LYS A 478 0.20 -8.87 -30.21
CA LYS A 478 0.22 -10.30 -30.52
C LYS A 478 -0.24 -10.54 -31.97
N LYS A 479 0.43 -11.45 -32.67
CA LYS A 479 -0.07 -12.00 -33.94
C LYS A 479 -1.34 -12.81 -33.64
N ILE A 480 -2.43 -12.50 -34.35
CA ILE A 480 -3.68 -13.26 -34.26
C ILE A 480 -3.52 -14.38 -35.27
N TYR A 481 -3.36 -15.62 -34.81
CA TYR A 481 -3.51 -16.78 -35.67
C TYR A 481 -5.01 -16.95 -35.87
N VAL A 482 -5.49 -16.60 -37.05
CA VAL A 482 -6.80 -17.06 -37.50
C VAL A 482 -6.61 -18.54 -37.76
N GLY A 483 -7.34 -19.39 -37.03
CA GLY A 483 -7.30 -20.83 -37.28
C GLY A 483 -7.69 -21.09 -38.72
N GLU A 484 -6.72 -21.49 -39.53
CA GLU A 484 -7.00 -22.41 -40.63
C GLU A 484 -7.36 -23.73 -39.97
N ASP A 485 -8.46 -24.32 -40.43
CA ASP A 485 -8.97 -25.61 -39.99
C ASP A 485 -7.84 -26.62 -39.82
N THR A 486 -7.58 -27.05 -38.59
CA THR A 486 -6.84 -28.30 -38.34
C THR A 486 -7.75 -29.47 -38.72
N ASN A 487 -7.83 -29.72 -40.02
CA ASN A 487 -7.98 -31.06 -40.57
C ASN A 487 -6.65 -31.41 -41.26
N ALA A 488 -5.72 -31.95 -40.47
CA ALA A 488 -4.65 -32.83 -40.92
C ALA A 488 -4.16 -33.64 -39.72
#